data_AF-A0A968B5Q3-F1
#
_entry.id   AF-A0A968B5Q3-F1
#
_cell.length_a   1.000
_cell.length_b   1.000
_cell.length_c   1.000
_cell.angle_alpha   90.00
_cell.angle_beta   90.00
_cell.angle_gamma   90.00
#
_symmetry.space_group_name_H-M   'P 1'
#
loop_
_entity.id
_entity.type
_entity.pdbx_description
1 polymer ?
#
loop_
_entity_poly.entity_id
_entity_poly.type
_entity_poly.pdbx_seq_one_letter_code
_entity_poly.pdbx_strand_id
1 'polypeptide(L)'
;MKRLLSFFVFGIIVYTGNTIAQDSSLIAYWHFDDSTAFDSSVHQNHGTLHGVTLAENRYGESNKAFYFDGIDDFISIDSYNNMSPTTDVSVAAWIKTADTLSDRAVIYDRLETHDGFGLVLNASGYPRLSINGGAESCTAIEEVDDQQWHFVVGTYS
;
A
#
# COMPACT_ATOMS: atom_id res chain seq x y z
N MET A 1 -15.77 -66.90 3.71
CA MET A 1 -15.75 -65.77 4.66
C MET A 1 -15.25 -64.53 3.92
N LYS A 2 -16.13 -63.54 3.67
CA LYS A 2 -15.74 -62.28 3.00
C LYS A 2 -15.21 -61.33 4.07
N ARG A 3 -13.97 -60.85 3.94
CA ARG A 3 -13.38 -59.85 4.84
C ARG A 3 -13.60 -58.46 4.25
N LEU A 4 -14.27 -57.59 5.00
CA LEU A 4 -14.47 -56.18 4.69
C LEU A 4 -13.13 -55.45 4.87
N LEU A 5 -12.67 -54.73 3.84
CA LEU A 5 -11.52 -53.82 3.93
C LEU A 5 -12.09 -52.41 4.12
N SER A 6 -11.87 -51.79 5.27
CA SER A 6 -12.26 -50.41 5.55
C SER A 6 -11.03 -49.52 5.42
N PHE A 7 -11.05 -48.58 4.46
CA PHE A 7 -10.03 -47.54 4.36
C PHE A 7 -10.50 -46.32 5.15
N PHE A 8 -9.80 -45.98 6.23
CA PHE A 8 -9.92 -44.68 6.90
C PHE A 8 -8.94 -43.74 6.19
N VAL A 9 -9.43 -42.79 5.41
CA VAL A 9 -8.60 -41.69 4.91
C VAL A 9 -8.48 -40.68 6.04
N PHE A 10 -7.28 -40.57 6.64
CA PHE A 10 -6.93 -39.39 7.42
C PHE A 10 -6.66 -38.26 6.43
N GLY A 11 -7.62 -37.34 6.27
CA GLY A 11 -7.35 -36.06 5.65
C GLY A 11 -6.40 -35.27 6.54
N ILE A 12 -5.11 -35.24 6.19
CA ILE A 12 -4.23 -34.18 6.69
C ILE A 12 -4.67 -32.90 5.98
N ILE A 13 -5.32 -32.01 6.72
CA ILE A 13 -5.40 -30.60 6.35
C ILE A 13 -4.11 -29.99 6.89
N VAL A 14 -3.11 -29.79 6.02
CA VAL A 14 -2.00 -28.89 6.36
C VAL A 14 -2.56 -27.48 6.25
N TYR A 15 -2.87 -26.85 7.38
CA TYR A 15 -2.97 -25.40 7.39
C TYR A 15 -1.55 -24.87 7.16
N THR A 16 -1.19 -24.55 5.93
CA THR A 16 -0.09 -23.60 5.68
C THR A 16 -0.60 -22.19 5.99
N GLY A 17 -1.12 -22.01 7.20
CA GLY A 17 -1.31 -20.68 7.75
C GLY A 17 0.04 -20.24 8.25
N ASN A 18 0.70 -19.34 7.54
CA ASN A 18 1.66 -18.47 8.19
C ASN A 18 0.86 -17.68 9.23
N THR A 19 0.74 -18.20 10.46
CA THR A 19 0.18 -17.43 11.56
C THR A 19 1.25 -16.44 12.01
N ILE A 20 1.49 -15.45 11.15
CA ILE A 20 1.86 -14.13 11.64
C ILE A 20 0.70 -13.77 12.57
N ALA A 21 1.00 -13.45 13.83
CA ALA A 21 0.00 -12.85 14.69
C ALA A 21 -0.60 -11.68 13.90
N GLN A 22 -1.85 -11.84 13.46
CA GLN A 22 -2.49 -10.92 12.53
C GLN A 22 -2.62 -9.59 13.27
N ASP A 23 -1.72 -8.66 12.98
CA ASP A 23 -1.69 -7.37 13.64
C ASP A 23 -2.92 -6.58 13.19
N SER A 24 -3.92 -6.50 14.06
CA SER A 24 -5.15 -5.75 13.78
C SER A 24 -4.90 -4.24 13.71
N SER A 25 -3.72 -3.75 14.11
CA SER A 25 -3.34 -2.35 13.89
C SER A 25 -2.82 -2.09 12.47
N LEU A 26 -2.43 -3.14 11.74
CA LEU A 26 -2.06 -3.04 10.32
C LEU A 26 -3.34 -2.95 9.47
N ILE A 27 -3.70 -1.72 9.10
CA ILE A 27 -4.92 -1.45 8.34
C ILE A 27 -4.83 -1.99 6.91
N ALA A 28 -3.67 -1.89 6.27
CA ALA A 28 -3.46 -2.45 4.94
C ALA A 28 -1.98 -2.70 4.65
N TYR A 29 -1.71 -3.71 3.82
CA TYR A 29 -0.39 -4.03 3.32
C TYR A 29 -0.48 -4.61 1.90
N TRP A 30 -0.17 -3.77 0.92
CA TRP A 30 -0.07 -4.16 -0.49
C TRP A 30 1.40 -4.38 -0.86
N HIS A 31 1.69 -5.56 -1.39
CA HIS A 31 3.05 -5.92 -1.78
C HIS A 31 3.46 -5.32 -3.13
N PHE A 32 2.52 -5.24 -4.06
CA PHE A 32 2.72 -4.80 -5.45
C PHE A 32 3.82 -5.56 -6.23
N ASP A 33 4.27 -6.71 -5.72
CA ASP A 33 5.26 -7.59 -6.33
C ASP A 33 4.64 -8.84 -6.98
N ASP A 34 3.32 -8.90 -7.10
CA ASP A 34 2.58 -10.03 -7.71
C ASP A 34 1.65 -9.58 -8.84
N SER A 35 1.82 -8.35 -9.34
CA SER A 35 0.95 -7.71 -10.34
C SER A 35 -0.49 -7.51 -9.89
N THR A 36 -0.77 -7.60 -8.58
CA THR A 36 -2.10 -7.32 -7.99
C THR A 36 -2.01 -6.22 -6.92
N ALA A 37 -3.16 -5.70 -6.53
CA ALA A 37 -3.31 -4.83 -5.36
C ALA A 37 -4.03 -5.57 -4.21
N PHE A 38 -3.68 -6.84 -3.97
CA PHE A 38 -4.26 -7.57 -2.85
C PHE A 38 -3.62 -7.17 -1.52
N ASP A 39 -4.45 -6.58 -0.65
CA ASP A 39 -4.13 -6.38 0.76
C ASP A 39 -3.93 -7.71 1.49
N SER A 40 -2.73 -7.89 2.07
CA SER A 40 -2.35 -9.05 2.89
C SER A 40 -2.64 -8.87 4.38
N SER A 41 -3.23 -7.74 4.78
CA SER A 41 -3.69 -7.49 6.15
C SER A 41 -4.95 -8.29 6.50
N VAL A 42 -5.39 -8.13 7.75
CA VAL A 42 -6.62 -8.75 8.26
C VAL A 42 -7.89 -8.16 7.68
N HIS A 43 -7.78 -6.94 7.17
CA HIS A 43 -8.91 -6.13 6.75
C HIS A 43 -9.31 -6.37 5.29
N GLN A 44 -8.45 -7.00 4.49
CA GLN A 44 -8.72 -7.31 3.08
C GLN A 44 -9.16 -6.08 2.27
N ASN A 45 -8.51 -4.94 2.52
CA ASN A 45 -8.67 -3.69 1.79
C ASN A 45 -8.07 -3.80 0.38
N HIS A 46 -8.51 -4.78 -0.41
CA HIS A 46 -8.00 -5.01 -1.75
C HIS A 46 -8.23 -3.78 -2.65
N GLY A 47 -7.19 -3.42 -3.41
CA GLY A 47 -7.24 -2.32 -4.36
C GLY A 47 -7.78 -2.77 -5.72
N THR A 48 -8.42 -1.83 -6.41
CA THR A 48 -8.78 -1.94 -7.82
C THR A 48 -7.82 -1.09 -8.65
N LEU A 49 -7.23 -1.69 -9.67
CA LEU A 49 -6.27 -1.05 -10.56
C LEU A 49 -6.99 -0.23 -11.64
N HIS A 50 -6.59 1.02 -11.88
CA HIS A 50 -7.10 1.88 -12.95
C HIS A 50 -5.92 2.48 -13.71
N GLY A 51 -5.83 2.21 -15.02
CA GLY A 51 -4.82 2.77 -15.93
C GLY A 51 -3.39 2.24 -15.77
N VAL A 52 -3.00 1.87 -14.55
CA VAL A 52 -1.61 1.50 -14.18
C VAL A 52 -1.00 0.41 -15.06
N THR A 53 0.30 0.55 -15.29
CA THR A 53 1.10 -0.43 -16.03
C THR A 53 2.13 -1.10 -15.12
N LEU A 54 2.57 -2.30 -15.51
CA LEU A 54 3.56 -3.05 -14.75
C LEU A 54 4.98 -2.54 -15.02
N ALA A 55 5.81 -2.48 -13.97
CA ALA A 55 7.16 -1.94 -14.01
C ALA A 55 8.17 -2.84 -13.29
N GLU A 56 9.45 -2.50 -13.42
CA GLU A 56 10.54 -3.13 -12.66
C GLU A 56 10.50 -2.65 -11.21
N ASN A 57 10.75 -3.57 -10.26
CA ASN A 57 10.91 -3.21 -8.85
C ASN A 57 12.33 -2.69 -8.54
N ARG A 58 12.60 -2.48 -7.24
CA ARG A 58 13.91 -2.06 -6.71
C ARG A 58 15.06 -3.05 -6.90
N TYR A 59 14.77 -4.26 -7.39
CA TYR A 59 15.75 -5.28 -7.73
C TYR A 59 15.93 -5.45 -9.25
N GLY A 60 15.25 -4.65 -10.06
CA GLY A 60 15.27 -4.78 -11.53
C GLY A 60 14.44 -5.96 -12.05
N GLU A 61 13.56 -6.52 -11.22
CA GLU A 61 12.68 -7.61 -11.64
C GLU A 61 11.45 -7.04 -12.34
N SER A 62 11.22 -7.41 -13.59
CA SER A 62 10.07 -6.95 -14.37
C SER A 62 8.73 -7.41 -13.78
N ASN A 63 7.70 -6.58 -13.90
CA ASN A 63 6.33 -6.84 -13.44
C ASN A 63 6.18 -7.00 -11.92
N LYS A 64 7.04 -6.32 -11.16
CA LYS A 64 7.09 -6.37 -9.69
C LYS A 64 6.85 -5.01 -9.03
N ALA A 65 6.32 -4.06 -9.79
CA ALA A 65 5.88 -2.75 -9.33
C ALA A 65 4.79 -2.22 -10.29
N PHE A 66 4.12 -1.14 -9.88
CA PHE A 66 3.22 -0.37 -10.73
C PHE A 66 3.84 0.96 -11.13
N TYR A 67 3.67 1.34 -12.39
CA TYR A 67 3.97 2.66 -12.92
C TYR A 67 2.69 3.46 -13.05
N PHE A 68 2.77 4.73 -12.64
CA PHE A 68 1.69 5.71 -12.66
C PHE A 68 2.15 6.88 -13.53
N ASP A 69 1.45 7.15 -14.62
CA ASP A 69 1.80 8.19 -15.58
C ASP A 69 1.40 9.62 -15.15
N GLY A 70 0.55 9.72 -14.12
CA GLY A 70 0.07 10.98 -13.56
C GLY A 70 -1.12 11.62 -14.29
N ILE A 71 -1.78 10.91 -15.21
CA ILE A 71 -2.95 11.39 -15.96
C ILE A 71 -4.25 10.81 -15.37
N ASP A 72 -4.41 9.49 -15.45
CA ASP A 72 -5.60 8.76 -14.97
C ASP A 72 -5.27 7.45 -14.25
N ASP A 73 -4.00 7.28 -13.88
CA ASP A 73 -3.50 6.10 -13.16
C ASP A 73 -3.69 6.21 -11.65
N PHE A 74 -4.43 5.26 -11.05
CA PHE A 74 -4.55 5.14 -9.60
C PHE A 74 -4.97 3.73 -9.18
N ILE A 75 -4.77 3.43 -7.89
CA ILE A 75 -5.31 2.23 -7.24
C ILE A 75 -6.32 2.71 -6.20
N SER A 76 -7.59 2.31 -6.36
CA SER A 76 -8.66 2.70 -5.43
C SER A 76 -9.03 1.56 -4.49
N ILE A 77 -9.42 1.91 -3.28
CA ILE A 77 -10.02 0.99 -2.30
C ILE A 77 -11.47 1.44 -2.09
N ASP A 78 -12.39 0.51 -1.87
CA ASP A 78 -13.78 0.85 -1.62
C ASP A 78 -13.95 1.71 -0.35
N SER A 79 -14.83 2.72 -0.44
CA SER A 79 -14.96 3.85 0.49
C SER A 79 -15.50 3.52 1.89
N TYR A 80 -15.81 2.25 2.17
CA TYR A 80 -16.42 1.80 3.43
C TYR A 80 -15.41 1.39 4.52
N ASN A 81 -14.11 1.58 4.26
CA ASN A 81 -13.07 1.07 5.13
C ASN A 81 -12.56 2.15 6.10
N ASN A 82 -12.22 1.73 7.31
CA ASN A 82 -11.80 2.54 8.47
C ASN A 82 -10.44 3.25 8.28
N MET A 83 -10.17 3.84 7.11
CA MET A 83 -8.91 4.52 6.78
C MET A 83 -8.92 6.02 7.09
N SER A 84 -9.65 6.44 8.13
CA SER A 84 -9.63 7.85 8.59
C SER A 84 -9.05 7.92 10.02
N PRO A 85 -7.72 7.78 10.18
CA PRO A 85 -7.08 7.89 11.48
C PRO A 85 -7.15 9.32 12.01
N THR A 86 -7.65 9.49 13.23
CA THR A 86 -7.86 10.81 13.86
C THR A 86 -6.88 11.12 14.98
N THR A 87 -6.10 10.14 15.46
CA THR A 87 -5.16 10.33 16.57
C THR A 87 -3.75 9.89 16.20
N ASP A 88 -3.60 8.71 15.59
CA ASP A 88 -2.29 8.11 15.33
C ASP A 88 -2.34 7.45 13.95
N VAL A 89 -1.29 7.65 13.15
CA VAL A 89 -1.13 6.95 11.86
C VAL A 89 0.32 6.74 11.52
N SER A 90 0.63 5.62 10.88
CA SER A 90 1.90 5.40 10.18
C SER A 90 1.60 4.95 8.76
N VAL A 91 2.24 5.61 7.78
CA VAL A 91 2.10 5.31 6.36
C VAL A 91 3.48 5.13 5.77
N ALA A 92 3.67 4.07 4.99
CA ALA A 92 4.96 3.79 4.37
C ALA A 92 4.78 3.26 2.94
N ALA A 93 5.71 3.62 2.06
CA ALA A 93 5.75 3.11 0.69
C ALA A 93 7.18 3.07 0.15
N TRP A 94 7.45 2.08 -0.70
CA TRP A 94 8.56 2.17 -1.65
C TRP A 94 8.11 2.96 -2.86
N ILE A 95 8.85 4.00 -3.22
CA ILE A 95 8.57 4.84 -4.38
C ILE A 95 9.82 5.07 -5.21
N LYS A 96 9.62 5.30 -6.50
CA LYS A 96 10.63 5.82 -7.41
C LYS A 96 9.94 6.81 -8.34
N THR A 97 10.51 7.99 -8.48
CA THR A 97 9.98 9.01 -9.39
C THR A 97 10.67 8.93 -10.76
N ALA A 98 9.99 9.39 -11.81
CA ALA A 98 10.55 9.39 -13.16
C ALA A 98 11.18 10.74 -13.54
N ASP A 99 10.57 11.88 -13.17
CA ASP A 99 11.05 13.28 -13.24
C ASP A 99 9.92 14.19 -12.65
N THR A 100 10.19 15.36 -12.03
CA THR A 100 9.17 16.28 -11.43
C THR A 100 8.67 17.38 -12.36
N LEU A 101 7.44 17.90 -12.09
CA LEU A 101 7.14 19.32 -11.79
C LEU A 101 5.70 19.53 -11.25
N SER A 102 5.14 18.60 -10.45
CA SER A 102 3.85 18.81 -9.78
C SER A 102 3.77 18.12 -8.42
N ASP A 103 2.86 18.57 -7.57
CA ASP A 103 2.47 17.81 -6.37
C ASP A 103 1.95 16.43 -6.79
N ARG A 104 2.34 15.40 -6.04
CA ARG A 104 2.00 14.00 -6.33
C ARG A 104 1.46 13.32 -5.09
N ALA A 105 0.28 12.73 -5.19
CA ALA A 105 -0.20 11.83 -4.15
C ALA A 105 0.51 10.47 -4.26
N VAL A 106 1.00 9.96 -3.14
CA VAL A 106 1.55 8.58 -3.05
C VAL A 106 0.48 7.66 -2.46
N ILE A 107 -0.03 8.00 -1.27
CA ILE A 107 -1.14 7.32 -0.60
C ILE A 107 -2.00 8.42 0.03
N TYR A 108 -3.32 8.37 -0.13
CA TYR A 108 -4.21 9.33 0.50
C TYR A 108 -5.61 8.77 0.78
N ASP A 109 -6.24 9.32 1.82
CA ASP A 109 -7.68 9.29 2.05
C ASP A 109 -8.17 10.73 2.14
N ARG A 110 -9.19 11.09 1.35
CA ARG A 110 -9.88 12.38 1.48
C ARG A 110 -8.95 13.60 1.53
N LEU A 111 -7.91 13.62 0.69
CA LEU A 111 -6.94 14.72 0.61
C LEU A 111 -7.71 16.05 0.47
N GLU A 112 -7.41 17.04 1.32
CA GLU A 112 -8.02 18.39 1.28
C GLU A 112 -9.52 18.46 1.59
N THR A 113 -10.11 17.38 2.14
CA THR A 113 -11.42 17.40 2.80
C THR A 113 -11.26 17.06 4.28
N HIS A 114 -12.18 17.53 5.13
CA HIS A 114 -12.04 17.39 6.59
C HIS A 114 -11.88 15.90 6.97
N ASP A 115 -10.95 15.64 7.89
CA ASP A 115 -10.59 14.35 8.50
C ASP A 115 -9.74 13.38 7.64
N GLY A 116 -9.20 13.82 6.49
CA GLY A 116 -8.33 12.99 5.63
C GLY A 116 -6.84 13.01 5.98
N PHE A 117 -6.07 12.09 5.40
CA PHE A 117 -4.59 12.06 5.47
C PHE A 117 -3.97 11.84 4.10
N GLY A 118 -2.69 12.16 3.95
CA GLY A 118 -1.95 11.77 2.77
C GLY A 118 -0.44 11.78 2.95
N LEU A 119 0.22 10.75 2.42
CA LEU A 119 1.63 10.78 2.11
C LEU A 119 1.77 11.26 0.66
N VAL A 120 2.43 12.40 0.47
CA VAL A 120 2.54 13.09 -0.82
C VAL A 120 3.98 13.53 -1.07
N LEU A 121 4.33 13.80 -2.32
CA LEU A 121 5.52 14.56 -2.69
C LEU A 121 5.10 15.97 -3.07
N ASN A 122 5.78 16.99 -2.56
CA ASN A 122 5.58 18.36 -3.05
C ASN A 122 6.23 18.55 -4.43
N ALA A 123 5.95 19.67 -5.09
CA ALA A 123 6.51 20.03 -6.39
C ALA A 123 8.05 20.10 -6.42
N SER A 124 8.71 20.15 -5.27
CA SER A 124 10.18 20.10 -5.12
C SER A 124 10.70 18.70 -4.76
N GLY A 125 9.85 17.66 -4.81
CA GLY A 125 10.27 16.27 -4.57
C GLY A 125 10.42 15.88 -3.09
N TYR A 126 10.00 16.71 -2.14
CA TYR A 126 10.09 16.39 -0.72
C TYR A 126 8.85 15.62 -0.26
N PRO A 127 9.01 14.45 0.38
CA PRO A 127 7.92 13.76 1.04
C PRO A 127 7.26 14.61 2.13
N ARG A 128 5.94 14.58 2.18
CA ARG A 128 5.13 15.26 3.19
C ARG A 128 4.03 14.32 3.66
N LEU A 129 3.90 14.19 4.98
CA LEU A 129 2.70 13.65 5.60
C LEU A 129 1.76 14.81 5.92
N SER A 130 0.53 14.75 5.41
CA SER A 130 -0.56 15.67 5.72
C SER A 130 -1.63 14.94 6.51
N ILE A 131 -2.15 15.57 7.57
CA ILE A 131 -3.20 15.07 8.48
C ILE A 131 -4.34 16.09 8.55
N ASN A 132 -5.54 15.64 8.90
CA ASN A 132 -6.73 16.49 9.06
C ASN A 132 -7.03 17.33 7.82
N GLY A 133 -7.00 16.72 6.63
CA GLY A 133 -7.20 17.42 5.37
C GLY A 133 -6.10 18.43 5.03
N GLY A 134 -4.91 18.29 5.63
CA GLY A 134 -3.76 19.18 5.43
C GLY A 134 -3.65 20.32 6.45
N ALA A 135 -4.51 20.37 7.47
CA ALA A 135 -4.39 21.32 8.58
C ALA A 135 -3.10 21.12 9.37
N GLU A 136 -2.60 19.89 9.42
CA GLU A 136 -1.34 19.52 10.03
C GLU A 136 -0.46 18.82 8.99
N SER A 137 0.83 19.12 8.98
CA SER A 137 1.76 18.44 8.09
C SER A 137 3.19 18.44 8.61
N CYS A 138 3.94 17.45 8.15
CA CYS A 138 5.38 17.37 8.32
C CYS A 138 6.01 17.06 6.97
N THR A 139 7.01 17.85 6.57
CA THR A 139 7.76 17.66 5.33
C THR A 139 9.16 17.15 5.68
N ALA A 140 9.63 16.13 4.96
CA ALA A 140 10.98 15.62 5.07
C ALA A 140 12.02 16.71 4.71
N ILE A 141 13.26 16.49 5.16
CA ILE A 141 14.38 17.41 4.89
C ILE A 141 15.22 17.02 3.68
N GLU A 142 14.95 15.86 3.09
CA GLU A 142 15.61 15.32 1.90
C GLU A 142 14.56 15.17 0.80
N GLU A 143 14.91 15.52 -0.43
CA GLU A 143 14.10 15.23 -1.61
C GLU A 143 14.34 13.79 -2.06
N VAL A 144 13.35 13.20 -2.74
CA VAL A 144 13.42 11.83 -3.27
C VAL A 144 13.19 11.78 -4.78
N ASP A 145 13.23 12.94 -5.44
CA ASP A 145 13.05 13.04 -6.88
C ASP A 145 14.38 12.91 -7.66
N ASP A 146 15.02 11.76 -7.49
CA ASP A 146 16.36 11.46 -8.01
C ASP A 146 16.40 10.20 -8.90
N GLN A 147 15.22 9.72 -9.30
CA GLN A 147 15.02 8.49 -10.07
C GLN A 147 15.54 7.22 -9.39
N GLN A 148 15.74 7.26 -8.07
CA GLN A 148 16.08 6.10 -7.24
C GLN A 148 14.87 5.61 -6.45
N TRP A 149 14.98 4.37 -5.95
CA TRP A 149 13.99 3.80 -5.04
C TRP A 149 14.24 4.31 -3.62
N HIS A 150 13.21 4.90 -3.02
CA HIS A 150 13.20 5.37 -1.64
C HIS A 150 12.13 4.66 -0.83
N PHE A 151 12.44 4.34 0.42
CA PHE A 151 11.44 3.90 1.39
C PHE A 151 11.04 5.08 2.25
N VAL A 152 9.85 5.61 1.98
CA VAL A 152 9.32 6.81 2.65
C VAL A 152 8.36 6.38 3.74
N VAL A 153 8.51 6.98 4.92
CA VAL A 153 7.66 6.72 6.09
C VAL A 153 7.22 8.05 6.69
N GLY A 154 5.92 8.17 6.98
CA GLY A 154 5.35 9.26 7.76
C GLY A 154 4.61 8.71 8.98
N THR A 155 4.77 9.36 10.13
CA THR A 155 4.11 8.99 11.39
C THR A 155 3.47 10.20 12.07
N TYR A 156 2.34 10.01 12.73
CA TYR A 156 1.61 11.01 13.52
C TYR A 156 1.10 10.36 14.83
N SER A 157 1.15 11.11 15.93
CA SER A 157 0.82 10.67 17.30
C SER A 157 0.54 11.85 18.22
#